data_AF-A0A519CFM2-F1
#
_entry.id   AF-A0A519CFM2-F1
#
_cell.length_a   1.000
_cell.length_b   1.000
_cell.length_c   1.000
_cell.angle_alpha   90.00
_cell.angle_beta   90.00
_cell.angle_gamma   90.00
#
_symmetry.space_group_name_H-M   'P 1'
#
loop_
_entity.id
_entity.type
_entity.pdbx_description
1 polymer ?
#
loop_
_entity_poly.entity_id
_entity_poly.type
_entity_poly.pdbx_seq_one_letter_code
_entity_poly.pdbx_strand_id
1 'polypeptide(L)'
;MVVLITGGVGALGVELQKVFPKNISPTHEELDITKKEQVKKIFQQNKIDTVIHTAAITKIRKCEEDKQLTWNVNVKGTKNII
;
A
#
# COMPACT_ATOMS: atom_id res chain seq x y z
N MET A 1 -17.51 6.32 -5.64
CA MET A 1 -16.26 6.47 -4.89
C MET A 1 -15.57 5.11 -4.86
N VAL A 2 -14.45 4.97 -5.57
CA VAL A 2 -13.58 3.80 -5.56
C VAL A 2 -12.38 4.10 -4.66
N VAL A 3 -12.13 3.22 -3.69
CA VAL A 3 -11.05 3.37 -2.71
C VAL A 3 -9.91 2.41 -3.03
N LEU A 4 -8.69 2.91 -3.21
CA LEU A 4 -7.50 2.07 -3.23
C LEU A 4 -7.04 1.81 -1.79
N ILE A 5 -6.91 0.54 -1.40
CA ILE A 5 -6.35 0.14 -0.11
C ILE A 5 -5.03 -0.59 -0.36
N THR A 6 -3.89 0.06 -0.11
CA THR A 6 -2.58 -0.61 -0.22
C THR A 6 -2.28 -1.36 1.06
N GLY A 7 -1.63 -2.53 0.98
CA GLY A 7 -1.41 -3.35 2.19
C GLY A 7 -2.70 -4.01 2.66
N GLY A 8 -3.61 -4.29 1.73
CA GLY A 8 -4.94 -4.86 1.98
C GLY A 8 -4.90 -6.21 2.71
N VAL A 9 -3.81 -6.97 2.60
CA VAL A 9 -3.62 -8.26 3.30
C VAL A 9 -3.27 -8.09 4.79
N GLY A 10 -2.87 -6.88 5.21
CA GLY A 10 -2.60 -6.57 6.62
C GLY A 10 -3.87 -6.47 7.47
N ALA A 11 -3.75 -6.59 8.79
CA ALA A 11 -4.88 -6.63 9.71
C ALA A 11 -5.88 -5.47 9.53
N LEU A 12 -5.39 -4.23 9.41
CA LEU A 12 -6.26 -3.07 9.16
C LEU A 12 -6.83 -3.08 7.73
N GLY A 13 -6.04 -3.45 6.73
CA GLY A 13 -6.47 -3.51 5.34
C GLY A 13 -7.63 -4.49 5.12
N VAL A 14 -7.59 -5.66 5.78
CA VAL A 14 -8.65 -6.67 5.70
C VAL A 14 -9.98 -6.15 6.28
N GLU A 15 -9.94 -5.43 7.40
CA GLU A 15 -11.16 -4.85 7.98
C GLU A 15 -11.70 -3.69 7.12
N LEU A 16 -10.82 -2.85 6.59
CA LEU A 16 -11.23 -1.75 5.70
C LEU A 16 -11.89 -2.26 4.42
N GLN A 17 -11.44 -3.39 3.87
CA GLN A 17 -12.09 -4.01 2.70
C GLN A 17 -13.57 -4.35 2.96
N LYS A 18 -13.94 -4.74 4.19
CA LYS A 18 -15.32 -5.02 4.58
C LYS A 18 -16.16 -3.74 4.68
N VAL A 19 -15.54 -2.64 5.11
CA VAL A 19 -16.19 -1.33 5.26
C VAL A 19 -16.39 -0.64 3.91
N PHE A 20 -15.47 -0.82 2.96
CA PHE A 20 -15.51 -0.20 1.64
C PHE A 20 -15.81 -1.24 0.56
N PRO A 21 -17.09 -1.52 0.23
CA PRO A 21 -17.45 -2.57 -0.72
C PRO A 21 -16.98 -2.32 -2.17
N LYS A 22 -16.68 -1.05 -2.50
CA LYS A 22 -16.09 -0.64 -3.80
C LYS A 22 -14.63 -0.25 -3.58
N ASN A 23 -13.80 -1.23 -3.23
CA ASN A 23 -12.37 -1.05 -3.06
C ASN A 23 -11.55 -1.79 -4.13
N ILE A 24 -10.32 -1.33 -4.31
CA ILE A 24 -9.26 -2.02 -5.02
C ILE A 24 -8.18 -2.30 -3.97
N SER A 25 -7.94 -3.58 -3.67
CA SER A 25 -7.00 -4.00 -2.62
C SER A 25 -5.98 -4.98 -3.18
N PRO A 26 -4.97 -4.50 -3.92
CA PRO A 26 -3.99 -5.36 -4.53
C PRO A 26 -3.14 -6.06 -3.47
N THR A 27 -2.77 -7.29 -3.77
CA THR A 27 -1.71 -8.03 -3.07
C THR A 27 -0.36 -7.36 -3.28
N HIS A 28 0.65 -7.80 -2.52
CA HIS A 28 2.02 -7.28 -2.68
C HIS A 28 2.61 -7.57 -4.06
N GLU A 29 2.23 -8.68 -4.70
CA GLU A 29 2.70 -9.05 -6.04
C GLU A 29 2.10 -8.15 -7.13
N GLU A 30 0.84 -7.74 -6.94
CA GLU A 30 0.13 -6.83 -7.86
C GLU A 30 0.56 -5.38 -7.68
N LEU A 31 0.91 -4.99 -6.45
CA LEU A 31 1.38 -3.64 -6.11
C LEU A 31 2.43 -3.66 -4.99
N ASP A 32 3.70 -3.66 -5.40
CA ASP A 32 4.82 -3.29 -4.55
C ASP A 32 4.96 -1.75 -4.57
N ILE A 33 4.59 -1.11 -3.45
CA ILE A 33 4.65 0.35 -3.29
C ILE A 33 6.06 0.92 -3.46
N THR A 34 7.12 0.10 -3.34
CA THR A 34 8.49 0.54 -3.58
C THR A 34 8.81 0.69 -5.07
N LYS A 35 7.98 0.12 -5.95
CA LYS A 35 8.11 0.17 -7.41
C LYS A 35 7.18 1.24 -7.99
N LYS A 36 7.73 2.44 -8.22
CA LYS A 36 7.00 3.60 -8.75
C LYS A 36 6.19 3.29 -10.02
N GLU A 37 6.71 2.48 -10.93
CA GLU A 37 6.01 2.12 -12.17
C GLU A 37 4.75 1.26 -11.91
N GLN A 38 4.77 0.37 -10.92
CA GLN A 38 3.57 -0.40 -10.54
C GLN A 38 2.51 0.52 -9.93
N VAL A 39 2.92 1.44 -9.06
CA VAL A 39 2.02 2.45 -8.48
C VAL A 39 1.37 3.26 -9.59
N LYS A 40 2.18 3.81 -10.51
CA LYS A 40 1.69 4.59 -11.65
C LYS A 40 0.69 3.79 -12.50
N LYS A 41 0.99 2.51 -12.77
CA LYS A 41 0.10 1.62 -13.53
C LYS A 41 -1.26 1.44 -12.85
N ILE A 42 -1.29 1.22 -11.53
CA ILE A 42 -2.54 1.09 -10.77
C ILE A 42 -3.40 2.36 -10.88
N PHE A 43 -2.81 3.54 -10.75
CA PHE A 43 -3.54 4.81 -10.89
C PHE A 43 -4.00 5.09 -12.33
N GLN A 44 -3.26 4.63 -13.33
CA GLN A 44 -3.66 4.79 -14.74
C GLN A 44 -4.80 3.84 -15.15
N GLN A 45 -4.81 2.62 -14.61
CA GLN A 45 -5.79 1.60 -14.96
C GLN A 45 -7.13 1.77 -14.23
N ASN A 46 -7.14 2.50 -13.11
CA ASN A 46 -8.29 2.60 -12.24
C ASN A 46 -8.62 4.06 -11.94
N LYS A 47 -9.90 4.42 -12.02
CA LYS A 47 -10.38 5.72 -11.55
C LYS A 47 -10.52 5.70 -10.03
N ILE A 48 -9.44 5.99 -9.33
CA ILE A 48 -9.36 6.01 -7.87
C ILE A 48 -9.80 7.38 -7.36
N ASP A 49 -10.78 7.40 -6.45
CA ASP A 49 -11.27 8.65 -5.84
C ASP A 49 -10.58 8.92 -4.49
N THR A 50 -10.10 7.89 -3.80
CA THR A 50 -9.49 7.98 -2.47
C THR A 50 -8.48 6.85 -2.26
N VAL A 51 -7.40 7.12 -1.53
CA VAL A 51 -6.40 6.11 -1.15
C VAL A 51 -6.36 5.99 0.36
N ILE A 52 -6.43 4.76 0.88
CA ILE A 52 -6.14 4.44 2.27
C ILE A 52 -4.86 3.59 2.29
N HIS A 53 -3.76 4.20 2.74
CA HIS A 53 -2.43 3.60 2.67
C HIS A 53 -2.08 2.85 3.95
N THR A 54 -2.26 1.52 3.98
CA THR A 54 -1.94 0.68 5.14
C THR A 54 -0.72 -0.22 4.96
N ALA A 55 0.02 -0.09 3.85
CA ALA A 55 1.22 -0.87 3.59
C ALA A 55 2.41 -0.33 4.36
N ALA A 56 2.96 -1.12 5.29
CA ALA A 56 4.13 -0.74 6.09
C ALA A 56 4.84 -1.96 6.68
N ILE A 57 6.13 -1.80 7.00
CA ILE A 57 6.83 -2.66 7.96
C ILE A 57 6.59 -2.10 9.35
N THR A 58 5.92 -2.88 10.20
CA THR A 58 5.49 -2.46 11.55
C THR A 58 6.26 -3.14 12.67
N LYS A 59 7.00 -4.21 12.39
CA LYS A 59 7.78 -4.96 13.38
C LYS A 59 9.04 -4.18 13.76
N ILE A 60 9.02 -3.51 14.93
CA ILE A 60 10.12 -2.65 15.43
C ILE A 60 11.49 -3.30 15.29
N ARG A 61 11.66 -4.54 15.75
CA ARG A 61 12.94 -5.26 15.64
C ARG A 61 13.41 -5.39 14.19
N LYS A 62 12.52 -5.72 13.26
CA LYS A 62 12.85 -5.81 11.83
C LYS A 62 13.20 -4.43 11.26
N CYS A 63 12.55 -3.37 11.76
CA CYS A 63 12.87 -2.00 11.37
C CYS A 63 14.30 -1.61 11.74
N GLU A 64 14.75 -2.00 12.94
CA GLU A 64 16.10 -1.73 13.42
C GLU A 64 17.17 -2.60 12.75
N GLU A 65 16.88 -3.89 12.52
CA GLU A 65 17.79 -4.81 11.85
C GLU A 65 17.96 -4.48 10.35
N ASP A 66 16.92 -3.95 9.70
CA ASP A 66 16.88 -3.70 8.26
C ASP A 66 16.35 -2.29 7.92
N LYS A 67 17.18 -1.30 8.29
CA LYS A 67 16.86 0.13 8.11
C LYS A 67 16.67 0.50 6.64
N GLN A 68 17.44 -0.10 5.74
CA GLN A 68 17.35 0.19 4.31
C GLN A 68 16.03 -0.29 3.72
N LEU A 69 15.61 -1.52 4.03
CA LEU A 69 14.29 -2.02 3.61
C LEU A 69 13.17 -1.15 4.21
N THR A 70 13.26 -0.83 5.50
CA THR A 70 12.25 -0.03 6.21
C THR A 70 12.11 1.35 5.61
N TRP A 71 13.23 2.03 5.31
CA TRP A 71 13.21 3.31 4.62
C TRP A 71 12.60 3.19 3.22
N ASN A 72 12.93 2.13 2.48
CA ASN A 72 12.39 1.91 1.15
C ASN A 72 10.86 1.70 1.19
N VAL A 73 10.33 0.93 2.15
CA VAL A 73 8.89 0.68 2.27
C VAL A 73 8.16 1.88 2.90
N ASN A 74 8.52 2.27 4.12
CA ASN A 74 7.74 3.21 4.92
C ASN A 74 7.98 4.69 4.55
N VAL A 75 9.07 5.01 3.83
CA VAL A 75 9.36 6.40 3.38
C VAL A 75 9.26 6.52 1.88
N LYS A 76 10.08 5.79 1.13
CA LYS A 76 10.05 5.89 -0.35
C LYS A 76 8.76 5.30 -0.92
N GLY A 77 8.25 4.21 -0.36
CA GLY A 77 6.99 3.60 -0.76
C GLY A 77 5.81 4.54 -0.55
N THR A 78 5.71 5.15 0.63
CA THR A 78 4.71 6.20 0.90
C THR A 78 4.85 7.40 -0.04
N LYS A 79 6.09 7.84 -0.32
CA LYS A 79 6.33 8.90 -1.30
C LYS A 79 5.84 8.54 -2.71
N ASN A 80 5.85 7.27 -3.11
CA ASN A 80 5.33 6.89 -4.43
C ASN A 80 3.80 6.97 -4.51
N ILE A 81 3.09 6.93 -3.38
CA ILE A 81 1.62 7.01 -3.29
C ILE A 81 1.11 8.46 -3.34
N ILE A 82 1.97 9.43 -2.98
CA ILE A 82 1.70 10.88 -2.99
C ILE A 82 2.11 11.47 -4.35
#